data_AF-A0AAD7C5G9-F1
#
_entry.id   AF-A0AAD7C5G9-F1
#
_cell.length_a   1.000
_cell.length_b   1.000
_cell.length_c   1.000
_cell.angle_alpha   90.00
_cell.angle_beta   90.00
_cell.angle_gamma   90.00
#
_symmetry.space_group_name_H-M   'P 1'
#
loop_
_entity.id
_entity.type
_entity.pdbx_description
1 polymer ?
#
loop_
_entity_poly.entity_id
_entity_poly.type
_entity_poly.pdbx_seq_one_letter_code
_entity_poly.pdbx_strand_id
1 'polypeptide(L)'
;MALPLDELILPCNWPELEDPQVIWNTYKAELEDRGYHLMAAAHPFRPKEGENFVHHWRLNPCNLYSQRKWSSWQPSVKICFGIDRYQRQVVFKAVPNDDIELKVLGLLCSDPLRADTRNRTIPVLEFVETRHDFVIVVMPSWGFSWYCPGCGSMATRIELALKLVETLQFLHENKIAHGDIHSGNILINHVDNRHFSAPKEADFRLGSDVEYAYIDFGSSHVLEPGISCGHPITLPPEGAASPEQELLFDDKNATIDVFAADIYNLGKVLEKELRQAFKDYGENHMPEPLEYNKILSDMTSEQPSDRPSASEVVQMLRNLSGCTVE
;
A
#
# COMPACT_ATOMS: atom_id res chain seq x y z
N MET A 1 24.20 11.16 34.91
CA MET A 1 23.43 12.27 34.30
C MET A 1 22.67 11.68 33.15
N ALA A 2 21.33 11.78 33.13
CA ALA A 2 20.55 11.41 31.95
C ALA A 2 20.94 12.36 30.81
N LEU A 3 21.19 11.82 29.62
CA LEU A 3 21.45 12.63 28.42
C LEU A 3 20.22 13.50 28.11
N PRO A 4 20.39 14.70 27.53
CA PRO A 4 19.27 15.50 27.05
C PRO A 4 18.42 14.67 26.07
N LEU A 5 17.09 14.84 26.11
CA LEU A 5 16.15 14.11 25.25
C LEU A 5 16.52 14.22 23.75
N ASP A 6 17.03 15.38 23.32
CA ASP A 6 17.49 15.62 21.95
C ASP A 6 18.70 14.74 21.54
N GLU A 7 19.51 14.27 22.48
CA GLU A 7 20.64 13.37 22.21
C GLU A 7 20.23 11.88 22.23
N LEU A 8 18.99 11.57 22.65
CA LEU A 8 18.46 10.21 22.78
C LEU A 8 17.60 9.77 21.58
N ILE A 9 17.16 10.71 20.73
CA ILE A 9 16.31 10.44 19.56
C ILE A 9 17.21 10.05 18.37
N LEU A 10 17.69 8.81 18.40
CA LEU A 10 18.31 8.15 17.25
C LEU A 10 17.41 6.99 16.81
N PRO A 11 17.31 6.66 15.51
CA PRO A 11 16.52 5.53 15.03
C PRO A 11 16.83 4.19 15.71
N CYS A 12 18.08 4.01 16.19
CA CYS A 12 18.51 2.84 16.95
C CYS A 12 17.97 2.75 18.39
N ASN A 13 17.48 3.87 18.96
CA ASN A 13 16.96 3.95 20.34
C ASN A 13 15.44 4.08 20.39
N TRP A 14 14.77 4.11 19.23
CA TRP A 14 13.32 4.16 19.10
C TRP A 14 12.54 3.10 19.90
N PRO A 15 13.01 1.84 20.04
CA PRO A 15 12.37 0.85 20.91
C PRO A 15 12.52 1.11 22.43
N GLU A 16 13.47 1.97 22.83
CA GLU A 16 13.75 2.32 24.23
C GLU A 16 13.05 3.62 24.68
N LEU A 17 12.39 4.33 23.75
CA LEU A 17 11.65 5.54 24.02
C LEU A 17 10.19 5.19 24.36
N GLU A 18 9.78 5.41 25.61
CA GLU A 18 8.49 4.95 26.16
C GLU A 18 7.25 5.65 25.57
N ASP A 19 7.41 6.82 24.93
CA ASP A 19 6.27 7.60 24.39
C ASP A 19 6.55 8.17 22.98
N PRO A 20 5.97 7.57 21.92
CA PRO A 20 6.04 8.08 20.55
C PRO A 20 5.60 9.55 20.41
N GLN A 21 4.70 10.02 21.28
CA GLN A 21 4.20 11.38 21.28
C GLN A 21 5.32 12.40 21.52
N VAL A 22 6.28 12.04 22.37
CA VAL A 22 7.43 12.88 22.72
C VAL A 22 8.32 13.07 21.50
N ILE A 23 8.57 12.01 20.74
CA ILE A 23 9.41 12.03 19.52
C ILE A 23 8.81 12.97 18.48
N TRP A 24 7.52 12.80 18.17
CA TRP A 24 6.85 13.62 17.16
C TRP A 24 6.73 15.09 17.59
N ASN A 25 6.56 15.36 18.88
CA ASN A 25 6.53 16.73 19.39
C ASN A 25 7.88 17.46 19.23
N THR A 26 9.01 16.76 19.19
CA THR A 26 10.33 17.36 18.91
C THR A 26 10.38 18.05 17.55
N TYR A 27 9.69 17.51 16.54
CA TYR A 27 9.67 18.03 15.16
C TYR A 27 8.46 18.91 14.86
N LYS A 28 7.57 19.12 15.84
CA LYS A 28 6.31 19.83 15.63
C LYS A 28 6.51 21.22 15.03
N ALA A 29 7.42 22.02 15.59
CA ALA A 29 7.66 23.38 15.13
C ALA A 29 8.19 23.44 13.68
N GLU A 30 9.09 22.52 13.32
CA GLU A 30 9.66 22.42 11.96
C GLU A 30 8.58 22.00 10.94
N LEU A 31 7.71 21.07 11.32
CA LEU A 31 6.57 20.65 10.49
C LEU A 31 5.52 21.77 10.36
N GLU A 32 5.24 22.52 11.43
CA GLU A 32 4.29 23.64 11.41
C GLU A 32 4.75 24.78 10.50
N ASP A 33 6.05 25.11 10.47
CA ASP A 33 6.63 26.10 9.54
C ASP A 33 6.42 25.69 8.07
N ARG A 34 6.49 24.38 7.79
CA ARG A 34 6.19 23.77 6.48
C ARG A 34 4.69 23.66 6.19
N GLY A 35 3.82 24.04 7.13
CA GLY A 35 2.37 24.00 7.00
C GLY A 35 1.76 22.64 7.28
N TYR A 36 2.43 21.81 8.07
CA TYR A 36 1.93 20.53 8.54
C TYR A 36 1.57 20.60 10.03
N HIS A 37 0.44 20.02 10.42
CA HIS A 37 -0.02 19.99 11.79
C HIS A 37 -0.21 18.56 12.27
N LEU A 38 0.64 18.13 13.21
CA LEU A 38 0.59 16.80 13.81
C LEU A 38 -0.70 16.59 14.61
N MET A 39 -1.31 15.42 14.44
CA MET A 39 -2.46 14.92 15.22
C MET A 39 -3.66 15.87 15.24
N ALA A 40 -3.74 16.77 14.28
CA ALA A 40 -4.86 17.66 14.13
C ALA A 40 -6.01 16.94 13.40
N ALA A 41 -7.22 17.05 13.94
CA ALA A 41 -8.42 16.56 13.26
C ALA A 41 -8.92 17.61 12.28
N ALA A 42 -9.04 17.23 11.01
CA ALA A 42 -9.72 18.04 10.01
C ALA A 42 -10.84 17.28 9.29
N HIS A 43 -11.74 18.07 8.71
CA HIS A 43 -12.64 17.61 7.65
C HIS A 43 -11.82 17.44 6.38
N PRO A 44 -11.81 16.25 5.73
CA PRO A 44 -11.25 16.16 4.39
C PRO A 44 -12.14 17.00 3.48
N PHE A 45 -11.66 18.17 3.08
CA PHE A 45 -12.27 18.90 1.98
C PHE A 45 -12.07 18.08 0.71
N ARG A 46 -13.03 18.16 -0.22
CA ARG A 46 -13.02 17.43 -1.49
C ARG A 46 -11.71 17.76 -2.23
N PRO A 47 -10.76 16.83 -2.42
CA PRO A 47 -9.63 17.08 -3.30
C PRO A 47 -10.17 17.48 -4.68
N LYS A 48 -9.46 18.40 -5.37
CA LYS A 48 -9.81 18.72 -6.76
C LYS A 48 -9.67 17.46 -7.62
N GLU A 49 -10.41 17.40 -8.72
CA GLU A 49 -10.26 16.36 -9.72
C GLU A 49 -8.77 16.27 -10.15
N GLY A 50 -8.17 15.09 -10.05
CA GLY A 50 -6.74 14.86 -10.33
C GLY A 50 -5.76 15.03 -9.16
N GLU A 51 -6.20 15.39 -7.95
CA GLU A 51 -5.33 15.35 -6.76
C GLU A 51 -5.26 13.94 -6.16
N ASN A 52 -4.05 13.45 -5.85
CA ASN A 52 -3.79 12.11 -5.30
C ASN A 52 -4.19 11.97 -3.80
N PHE A 53 -5.43 12.29 -3.45
CA PHE A 53 -5.98 12.22 -2.09
C PHE A 53 -7.32 11.48 -2.09
N VAL A 54 -7.80 11.12 -0.90
CA VAL A 54 -9.07 10.39 -0.74
C VAL A 54 -10.26 11.15 -1.32
N HIS A 55 -10.96 10.55 -2.28
CA HIS A 55 -12.17 11.12 -2.87
C HIS A 55 -13.40 10.79 -2.02
N HIS A 56 -14.14 11.82 -1.60
CA HIS A 56 -15.42 11.66 -0.89
C HIS A 56 -16.59 11.75 -1.87
N TRP A 57 -17.12 10.61 -2.30
CA TRP A 57 -18.38 10.60 -3.04
C TRP A 57 -19.56 10.43 -2.07
N ARG A 58 -20.40 11.48 -2.00
CA ARG A 58 -21.81 11.46 -1.52
C ARG A 58 -22.07 10.95 -0.08
N LEU A 59 -21.23 11.26 0.90
CA LEU A 59 -21.60 11.06 2.32
C LEU A 59 -22.34 12.28 2.90
N ASN A 60 -23.41 11.99 3.66
CA ASN A 60 -24.19 12.97 4.43
C ASN A 60 -23.28 13.62 5.50
N PRO A 61 -23.22 14.96 5.65
CA PRO A 61 -22.30 15.64 6.56
C PRO A 61 -22.32 15.14 8.01
N CYS A 62 -23.44 14.60 8.47
CA CYS A 62 -23.60 14.05 9.83
C CYS A 62 -22.83 12.72 10.03
N ASN A 63 -22.61 11.93 8.97
CA ASN A 63 -21.79 10.71 9.03
C ASN A 63 -20.28 11.02 8.97
N LEU A 64 -19.90 12.26 8.67
CA LEU A 64 -18.50 12.72 8.71
C LEU A 64 -18.03 13.02 10.14
N TYR A 65 -18.94 13.24 11.09
CA TYR A 65 -18.60 13.53 12.48
C TYR A 65 -18.17 12.28 13.28
N SER A 66 -18.69 11.09 12.94
CA SER A 66 -18.26 9.83 13.55
C SER A 66 -16.93 9.31 12.98
N GLN A 67 -16.51 9.80 11.81
CA GLN A 67 -15.18 9.56 11.21
C GLN A 67 -14.03 10.30 11.94
N ARG A 68 -14.37 11.16 12.91
CA ARG A 68 -13.43 12.09 13.57
C ARG A 68 -12.64 11.51 14.73
N LYS A 69 -12.92 10.27 15.13
CA LYS A 69 -12.21 9.66 16.23
C LYS A 69 -11.13 8.73 15.68
N TRP A 70 -9.88 9.19 15.74
CA TRP A 70 -8.71 8.33 15.96
C TRP A 70 -8.81 7.57 17.30
N SER A 71 -10.01 7.19 17.78
CA SER A 71 -10.24 6.72 19.15
C SER A 71 -9.51 5.43 19.51
N SER A 72 -8.81 4.81 18.56
CA SER A 72 -8.01 3.61 18.75
C SER A 72 -6.55 3.73 18.28
N TRP A 73 -6.13 4.83 17.65
CA TRP A 73 -4.79 4.91 17.03
C TRP A 73 -3.90 5.91 17.74
N GLN A 74 -2.85 5.39 18.38
CA GLN A 74 -1.74 6.17 18.95
C GLN A 74 -0.63 6.28 17.90
N PRO A 75 0.10 7.41 17.83
CA PRO A 75 1.30 7.48 17.02
C PRO A 75 2.22 6.32 17.39
N SER A 76 2.79 5.65 16.39
CA SER A 76 3.88 4.73 16.63
C SER A 76 5.18 5.51 16.56
N VAL A 77 6.26 4.88 16.99
CA VAL A 77 7.58 5.51 16.95
C VAL A 77 7.99 5.89 15.52
N LYS A 78 7.54 5.14 14.50
CA LYS A 78 7.85 5.38 13.08
C LYS A 78 6.75 6.11 12.32
N ILE A 79 5.50 6.14 12.80
CA ILE A 79 4.36 6.69 12.07
C ILE A 79 3.55 7.67 12.93
N CYS A 80 3.29 8.85 12.40
CA CYS A 80 2.33 9.81 12.93
C CYS A 80 1.33 10.24 11.85
N PHE A 81 0.19 10.75 12.27
CA PHE A 81 -0.84 11.29 11.40
C PHE A 81 -0.98 12.79 11.64
N GLY A 82 -1.46 13.51 10.64
CA GLY A 82 -1.85 14.90 10.80
C GLY A 82 -2.48 15.44 9.54
N ILE A 83 -2.32 16.74 9.34
CA ILE A 83 -2.91 17.45 8.20
C ILE A 83 -1.90 18.41 7.57
N ASP A 84 -2.08 18.70 6.29
CA ASP A 84 -1.37 19.78 5.61
C ASP A 84 -2.10 21.13 5.70
N ARG A 85 -1.52 22.16 5.08
CA ARG A 85 -2.06 23.53 5.03
C ARG A 85 -3.43 23.64 4.35
N TYR A 86 -3.83 22.62 3.60
CA TYR A 86 -5.13 22.52 2.95
C TYR A 86 -6.12 21.66 3.75
N GLN A 87 -5.75 21.29 4.98
CA GLN A 87 -6.53 20.42 5.87
C GLN A 87 -6.76 19.01 5.32
N ARG A 88 -5.88 18.53 4.42
CA ARG A 88 -5.91 17.16 3.90
C ARG A 88 -5.13 16.26 4.85
N GLN A 89 -5.65 15.05 5.08
CA GLN A 89 -4.99 14.08 5.96
C GLN A 89 -3.70 13.56 5.35
N VAL A 90 -2.65 13.53 6.16
CA VAL A 90 -1.33 13.03 5.78
C VAL A 90 -0.80 12.06 6.83
N VAL A 91 0.11 11.21 6.38
CA VAL A 91 0.91 10.29 7.20
C VAL A 91 2.35 10.80 7.17
N PHE A 92 2.96 10.89 8.35
CA PHE A 92 4.38 11.13 8.53
C PHE A 92 5.02 9.79 8.87
N LYS A 93 5.91 9.30 8.01
CA LYS A 93 6.70 8.10 8.27
C LYS A 93 8.16 8.51 8.47
N ALA A 94 8.73 8.19 9.61
CA ALA A 94 10.15 8.42 9.89
C ALA A 94 10.96 7.23 9.36
N VAL A 95 11.89 7.50 8.44
CA VAL A 95 12.66 6.49 7.69
C VAL A 95 14.16 6.78 7.81
N PRO A 96 14.99 5.85 8.31
CA PRO A 96 16.43 6.06 8.42
C PRO A 96 17.08 6.42 7.08
N ASN A 97 18.16 7.22 7.12
CA ASN A 97 18.83 7.71 5.91
C ASN A 97 19.46 6.59 5.06
N ASP A 98 19.85 5.48 5.67
CA ASP A 98 20.44 4.30 5.03
C ASP A 98 19.42 3.19 4.72
N ASP A 99 18.14 3.42 5.00
CA ASP A 99 17.08 2.45 4.75
C ASP A 99 16.80 2.28 3.25
N ILE A 100 16.55 1.04 2.84
CA ILE A 100 16.21 0.70 1.46
C ILE A 100 14.89 1.36 1.03
N GLU A 101 13.95 1.57 1.96
CA GLU A 101 12.69 2.24 1.68
C GLU A 101 12.91 3.67 1.17
N LEU A 102 13.81 4.44 1.80
CA LEU A 102 14.09 5.80 1.39
C LEU A 102 14.69 5.84 -0.02
N LYS A 103 15.61 4.91 -0.32
CA LYS A 103 16.20 4.77 -1.66
C LYS A 103 15.14 4.44 -2.71
N VAL A 104 14.26 3.47 -2.44
CA VAL A 104 13.21 3.04 -3.35
C VAL A 104 12.19 4.17 -3.58
N LEU A 105 11.71 4.81 -2.52
CA LEU A 105 10.79 5.95 -2.62
C LEU A 105 11.40 7.11 -3.41
N GLY A 106 12.69 7.41 -3.19
CA GLY A 106 13.42 8.43 -3.95
C GLY A 106 13.47 8.13 -5.45
N LEU A 107 13.71 6.86 -5.83
CA LEU A 107 13.67 6.44 -7.23
C LEU A 107 12.27 6.58 -7.82
N LEU A 108 11.26 6.01 -7.15
CA LEU A 108 9.87 6.00 -7.61
C LEU A 108 9.25 7.40 -7.73
N CYS A 109 9.73 8.36 -6.94
CA CYS A 109 9.29 9.75 -6.99
C CYS A 109 10.08 10.61 -7.98
N SER A 110 11.12 10.08 -8.65
CA SER A 110 11.84 10.82 -9.69
C SER A 110 10.93 11.12 -10.88
N ASP A 111 11.10 12.30 -11.51
CA ASP A 111 10.27 12.76 -12.63
C ASP A 111 9.95 11.70 -13.71
N PRO A 112 10.93 10.93 -14.25
CA PRO A 112 10.63 9.94 -15.28
C PRO A 112 9.78 8.77 -14.77
N LEU A 113 10.04 8.30 -13.55
CA LEU A 113 9.30 7.17 -12.98
C LEU A 113 7.93 7.60 -12.46
N ARG A 114 7.81 8.81 -11.94
CA ARG A 114 6.54 9.36 -11.47
C ARG A 114 5.58 9.68 -12.62
N ALA A 115 6.10 9.98 -13.80
CA ALA A 115 5.30 10.25 -15.00
C ALA A 115 4.71 8.98 -15.65
N ASP A 116 5.23 7.78 -15.36
CA ASP A 116 4.64 6.53 -15.84
C ASP A 116 3.31 6.27 -15.10
N THR A 117 2.21 6.18 -15.83
CA THR A 117 0.87 6.00 -15.25
C THR A 117 0.68 4.65 -14.57
N ARG A 118 1.57 3.68 -14.82
CA ARG A 118 1.59 2.39 -14.12
C ARG A 118 2.22 2.51 -12.73
N ASN A 119 2.93 3.60 -12.45
CA ASN A 119 3.47 3.88 -11.13
C ASN A 119 2.36 4.29 -10.14
N ARG A 120 1.71 3.27 -9.55
CA ARG A 120 0.76 3.44 -8.46
C ARG A 120 1.40 3.07 -7.12
N THR A 121 2.57 3.63 -6.85
CA THR A 121 3.10 3.66 -5.48
C THR A 121 2.56 4.91 -4.78
N ILE A 122 2.45 4.87 -3.45
CA ILE A 122 1.97 6.03 -2.71
C ILE A 122 2.82 7.25 -3.05
N PRO A 123 2.23 8.40 -3.41
CA PRO A 123 3.01 9.57 -3.73
C PRO A 123 3.60 10.17 -2.46
N VAL A 124 4.87 10.55 -2.53
CA VAL A 124 5.49 11.36 -1.49
C VAL A 124 5.18 12.83 -1.77
N LEU A 125 4.60 13.51 -0.79
CA LEU A 125 4.29 14.94 -0.84
C LEU A 125 5.55 15.76 -0.56
N GLU A 126 6.34 15.32 0.42
CA GLU A 126 7.58 15.99 0.82
C GLU A 126 8.51 15.01 1.54
N PHE A 127 9.81 15.11 1.27
CA PHE A 127 10.86 14.52 2.09
C PHE A 127 11.40 15.62 3.01
N VAL A 128 11.14 15.51 4.31
CA VAL A 128 11.57 16.48 5.31
C VAL A 128 12.84 15.97 5.97
N GLU A 129 13.97 16.52 5.55
CA GLU A 129 15.27 16.29 6.17
C GLU A 129 15.22 16.70 7.65
N THR A 130 15.70 15.82 8.52
CA THR A 130 15.79 16.10 9.95
C THR A 130 17.24 16.39 10.36
N ARG A 131 17.42 16.96 11.54
CA ARG A 131 18.74 17.13 12.16
C ARG A 131 19.35 15.83 12.69
N HIS A 132 18.63 14.71 12.56
CA HIS A 132 19.03 13.37 12.99
C HIS A 132 19.16 12.43 11.77
N ASP A 133 19.63 11.20 11.96
CA ASP A 133 19.92 10.25 10.87
C ASP A 133 18.65 9.57 10.27
N PHE A 134 17.62 10.36 10.00
CA PHE A 134 16.41 9.92 9.31
C PHE A 134 15.69 11.07 8.59
N VAL A 135 14.85 10.71 7.64
CA VAL A 135 13.94 11.61 6.91
C VAL A 135 12.50 11.37 7.38
N ILE A 136 11.72 12.44 7.52
CA ILE A 136 10.26 12.32 7.64
C ILE A 136 9.67 12.35 6.23
N VAL A 137 9.18 11.21 5.78
CA VAL A 137 8.46 11.04 4.51
C VAL A 137 6.99 11.40 4.75
N VAL A 138 6.51 12.44 4.07
CA VAL A 138 5.12 12.89 4.16
C VAL A 138 4.32 12.32 2.99
N MET A 139 3.25 11.58 3.28
CA MET A 139 2.41 10.90 2.29
C MET A 139 0.93 11.26 2.51
N PRO A 140 0.06 11.22 1.47
CA PRO A 140 -1.37 11.36 1.69
C PRO A 140 -1.91 10.17 2.49
N SER A 141 -2.87 10.42 3.38
CA SER A 141 -3.54 9.35 4.14
C SER A 141 -4.62 8.71 3.28
N TRP A 142 -4.30 7.57 2.66
CA TRP A 142 -5.26 6.74 1.93
C TRP A 142 -5.88 5.68 2.85
N GLY A 143 -7.00 5.07 2.42
CA GLY A 143 -7.70 4.05 3.20
C GLY A 143 -7.00 2.68 3.12
N PHE A 144 -7.03 1.92 4.20
CA PHE A 144 -6.42 0.59 4.30
C PHE A 144 -7.41 -0.55 3.96
N SER A 145 -8.71 -0.30 3.97
CA SER A 145 -9.75 -1.32 3.79
C SER A 145 -10.11 -1.57 2.31
N TRP A 146 -9.12 -1.62 1.41
CA TRP A 146 -9.30 -1.54 -0.05
C TRP A 146 -10.15 -2.65 -0.68
N TYR A 147 -10.19 -3.83 -0.05
CA TYR A 147 -10.99 -4.99 -0.47
C TYR A 147 -12.24 -5.20 0.38
N CYS A 148 -12.65 -4.18 1.17
CA CYS A 148 -13.78 -4.25 2.08
C CYS A 148 -14.78 -3.08 1.86
N PRO A 149 -16.01 -3.35 1.39
CA PRO A 149 -16.51 -4.65 0.92
C PRO A 149 -15.73 -5.15 -0.31
N GLY A 150 -15.80 -6.45 -0.61
CA GLY A 150 -15.19 -7.04 -1.82
C GLY A 150 -15.74 -6.43 -3.12
N CYS A 151 -15.16 -6.79 -4.27
CA CYS A 151 -15.69 -6.38 -5.57
C CYS A 151 -17.02 -7.05 -5.84
N GLY A 152 -18.05 -6.28 -6.20
CA GLY A 152 -19.40 -6.78 -6.45
C GLY A 152 -19.61 -7.34 -7.85
N SER A 153 -18.61 -7.21 -8.74
CA SER A 153 -18.69 -7.68 -10.12
C SER A 153 -17.34 -8.18 -10.63
N MET A 154 -17.34 -8.96 -11.70
CA MET A 154 -16.09 -9.35 -12.37
C MET A 154 -15.41 -8.17 -13.06
N ALA A 155 -16.16 -7.20 -13.58
CA ALA A 155 -15.59 -6.01 -14.21
C ALA A 155 -14.72 -5.21 -13.22
N THR A 156 -15.27 -4.87 -12.06
CA THR A 156 -14.54 -4.14 -11.01
C THR A 156 -13.38 -4.94 -10.44
N ARG A 157 -13.50 -6.28 -10.38
CA ARG A 157 -12.43 -7.17 -9.94
C ARG A 157 -11.27 -7.23 -10.92
N ILE A 158 -11.55 -7.37 -12.21
CA ILE A 158 -10.52 -7.39 -13.26
C ILE A 158 -9.84 -6.03 -13.32
N GLU A 159 -10.59 -4.93 -13.20
CA GLU A 159 -10.02 -3.58 -13.14
C GLU A 159 -9.07 -3.41 -11.95
N LEU A 160 -9.49 -3.82 -10.74
CA LEU A 160 -8.65 -3.84 -9.54
C LEU A 160 -7.37 -4.66 -9.77
N ALA A 161 -7.52 -5.90 -10.26
CA ALA A 161 -6.39 -6.79 -10.51
C ALA A 161 -5.42 -6.19 -11.54
N LEU A 162 -5.93 -5.59 -12.61
CA LEU A 162 -5.12 -4.88 -13.61
C LEU A 162 -4.33 -3.74 -12.98
N LYS A 163 -4.97 -2.87 -12.18
CA LYS A 163 -4.28 -1.74 -11.54
C LYS A 163 -3.11 -2.22 -10.65
N LEU A 164 -3.32 -3.28 -9.87
CA LEU A 164 -2.29 -3.85 -9.00
C LEU A 164 -1.16 -4.53 -9.78
N VAL A 165 -1.50 -5.40 -10.74
CA VAL A 165 -0.51 -6.15 -11.53
C VAL A 165 0.26 -5.23 -12.48
N GLU A 166 -0.36 -4.22 -13.10
CA GLU A 166 0.35 -3.23 -13.91
C GLU A 166 1.36 -2.43 -13.08
N THR A 167 1.04 -2.15 -11.82
CA THR A 167 1.98 -1.51 -10.90
C THR A 167 3.14 -2.43 -10.57
N LEU A 168 2.85 -3.70 -10.33
CA LEU A 168 3.88 -4.71 -10.09
C LEU A 168 4.79 -4.90 -11.32
N GLN A 169 4.21 -4.93 -12.52
CA GLN A 169 4.93 -4.94 -13.78
C GLN A 169 5.87 -3.75 -13.89
N PHE A 170 5.38 -2.55 -13.59
CA PHE A 170 6.19 -1.33 -13.56
C PHE A 170 7.37 -1.44 -12.59
N LEU A 171 7.14 -1.94 -11.37
CA LEU A 171 8.22 -2.16 -10.39
C LEU A 171 9.26 -3.14 -10.93
N HIS A 172 8.84 -4.29 -11.46
CA HIS A 172 9.72 -5.34 -11.99
C HIS A 172 10.52 -4.87 -13.22
N GLU A 173 9.91 -4.08 -14.11
CA GLU A 173 10.59 -3.45 -15.24
C GLU A 173 11.71 -2.50 -14.77
N ASN A 174 11.46 -1.76 -13.69
CA ASN A 174 12.43 -0.88 -13.04
C ASN A 174 13.36 -1.58 -12.04
N LYS A 175 13.37 -2.92 -12.04
CA LYS A 175 14.23 -3.76 -11.21
C LYS A 175 14.02 -3.58 -9.70
N ILE A 176 12.78 -3.29 -9.32
CA ILE A 176 12.35 -3.19 -7.94
C ILE A 176 11.44 -4.37 -7.65
N ALA A 177 11.82 -5.23 -6.71
CA ALA A 177 10.91 -6.20 -6.09
C ALA A 177 10.39 -5.60 -4.78
N HIS A 178 9.10 -5.75 -4.50
CA HIS A 178 8.52 -5.20 -3.28
C HIS A 178 8.91 -6.01 -2.05
N GLY A 179 8.87 -7.34 -2.15
CA GLY A 179 9.34 -8.28 -1.13
C GLY A 179 8.40 -8.49 0.06
N ASP A 180 7.31 -7.72 0.15
CA ASP A 180 6.34 -7.77 1.27
C ASP A 180 4.90 -7.45 0.81
N ILE A 181 4.48 -8.01 -0.31
CA ILE A 181 3.12 -7.75 -0.81
C ILE A 181 2.11 -8.51 0.05
N HIS A 182 1.31 -7.77 0.81
CA HIS A 182 0.16 -8.31 1.52
C HIS A 182 -0.95 -7.26 1.61
N SER A 183 -2.11 -7.65 2.12
CA SER A 183 -3.29 -6.77 2.10
C SER A 183 -3.14 -5.47 2.90
N GLY A 184 -2.19 -5.40 3.84
CA GLY A 184 -1.88 -4.20 4.62
C GLY A 184 -0.99 -3.19 3.90
N ASN A 185 -0.25 -3.65 2.87
CA ASN A 185 0.66 -2.81 2.07
C ASN A 185 0.03 -2.31 0.76
N ILE A 186 -1.30 -2.40 0.66
CA ILE A 186 -2.09 -1.84 -0.44
C ILE A 186 -3.11 -0.88 0.15
N LEU A 187 -3.15 0.33 -0.38
CA LEU A 187 -4.10 1.36 0.00
C LEU A 187 -5.10 1.65 -1.12
N ILE A 188 -6.17 2.37 -0.79
CA ILE A 188 -7.17 2.86 -1.73
C ILE A 188 -7.41 4.36 -1.50
N ASN A 189 -7.56 5.15 -2.56
CA ASN A 189 -7.87 6.59 -2.47
C ASN A 189 -9.33 6.87 -2.05
N HIS A 190 -9.85 6.09 -1.09
CA HIS A 190 -11.23 6.12 -0.64
C HIS A 190 -11.33 5.84 0.86
N VAL A 191 -12.32 6.41 1.54
CA VAL A 191 -12.56 6.21 2.99
C VAL A 191 -12.84 4.75 3.38
N ASP A 192 -12.44 4.35 4.59
CA ASP A 192 -12.55 2.97 5.10
C ASP A 192 -13.90 2.60 5.74
N ASN A 193 -14.73 3.57 6.14
CA ASN A 193 -15.98 3.30 6.85
C ASN A 193 -17.15 2.84 5.95
N ARG A 194 -16.84 2.20 4.82
CA ARG A 194 -17.80 1.71 3.80
C ARG A 194 -18.80 0.70 4.36
N HIS A 195 -18.42 -0.05 5.40
CA HIS A 195 -19.27 -1.05 6.06
C HIS A 195 -20.58 -0.50 6.65
N PHE A 196 -20.63 0.79 6.96
CA PHE A 196 -21.72 1.35 7.79
C PHE A 196 -22.79 2.12 6.99
N SER A 197 -22.64 2.34 5.68
CA SER A 197 -23.43 3.38 5.01
C SER A 197 -23.89 3.15 3.57
N ALA A 198 -23.62 2.01 2.94
CA ALA A 198 -24.17 1.69 1.62
C ALA A 198 -25.05 0.42 1.66
N PRO A 199 -26.18 0.39 0.93
CA PRO A 199 -26.81 -0.88 0.59
C PRO A 199 -25.74 -1.78 -0.03
N LYS A 200 -25.74 -3.08 0.31
CA LYS A 200 -24.85 -4.09 -0.28
C LYS A 200 -24.94 -4.17 -1.81
N GLU A 201 -25.84 -3.41 -2.43
CA GLU A 201 -26.29 -3.55 -3.82
C GLU A 201 -25.55 -2.63 -4.81
N ALA A 202 -24.67 -1.72 -4.35
CA ALA A 202 -23.86 -0.90 -5.24
C ALA A 202 -22.36 -1.00 -4.89
N ASP A 203 -21.59 -1.71 -5.73
CA ASP A 203 -20.13 -1.68 -5.69
C ASP A 203 -19.66 -0.23 -5.90
N PHE A 204 -19.08 0.40 -4.87
CA PHE A 204 -18.69 1.81 -4.90
C PHE A 204 -17.63 2.14 -5.96
N ARG A 205 -16.94 1.11 -6.45
CA ARG A 205 -15.97 1.20 -7.55
C ARG A 205 -16.67 1.51 -8.87
N LEU A 206 -17.93 1.11 -9.03
CA LEU A 206 -18.71 1.43 -10.22
C LEU A 206 -19.03 2.93 -10.26
N GLY A 207 -18.46 3.62 -11.27
CA GLY A 207 -18.69 5.05 -11.49
C GLY A 207 -17.88 5.99 -10.58
N SER A 208 -16.88 5.46 -9.86
CA SER A 208 -15.91 6.25 -9.09
C SER A 208 -14.52 6.05 -9.66
N ASP A 209 -13.72 7.12 -9.74
CA ASP A 209 -12.30 7.03 -10.11
C ASP A 209 -11.47 6.60 -8.89
N VAL A 210 -11.41 5.29 -8.67
CA VAL A 210 -10.76 4.67 -7.51
C VAL A 210 -9.36 4.20 -7.88
N GLU A 211 -8.35 4.70 -7.19
CA GLU A 211 -6.95 4.31 -7.34
C GLU A 211 -6.49 3.50 -6.13
N TYR A 212 -5.49 2.66 -6.38
CA TYR A 212 -4.84 1.81 -5.40
C TYR A 212 -3.36 2.17 -5.34
N ALA A 213 -2.73 2.01 -4.18
CA ALA A 213 -1.32 2.31 -4.03
C ALA A 213 -0.57 1.26 -3.24
N TYR A 214 0.61 0.86 -3.72
CA TYR A 214 1.58 0.11 -2.91
C TYR A 214 2.30 1.03 -1.92
N ILE A 215 2.53 0.53 -0.71
CA ILE A 215 3.27 1.20 0.36
C ILE A 215 4.28 0.26 1.00
N ASP A 216 5.14 0.82 1.85
CA ASP A 216 6.08 0.09 2.70
C ASP A 216 7.14 -0.71 1.94
N PHE A 217 8.14 0.03 1.42
CA PHE A 217 9.25 -0.53 0.65
C PHE A 217 10.45 -0.95 1.53
N GLY A 218 10.26 -1.11 2.85
CA GLY A 218 11.33 -1.47 3.79
C GLY A 218 11.91 -2.86 3.59
N SER A 219 11.20 -3.73 2.86
CA SER A 219 11.65 -5.10 2.51
C SER A 219 11.93 -5.27 1.02
N SER A 220 12.04 -4.18 0.27
CA SER A 220 12.22 -4.20 -1.17
C SER A 220 13.66 -4.48 -1.58
N HIS A 221 13.82 -4.94 -2.82
CA HIS A 221 15.13 -5.13 -3.46
C HIS A 221 15.23 -4.21 -4.67
N VAL A 222 16.36 -3.52 -4.80
CA VAL A 222 16.75 -2.85 -6.05
C VAL A 222 17.83 -3.71 -6.70
N LEU A 223 17.50 -4.33 -7.83
CA LEU A 223 18.31 -5.35 -8.49
C LEU A 223 19.04 -4.79 -9.71
N GLU A 224 20.15 -5.43 -10.07
CA GLU A 224 20.84 -5.16 -11.33
C GLU A 224 20.07 -5.78 -12.51
N PRO A 225 20.19 -5.22 -13.74
CA PRO A 225 19.58 -5.81 -14.92
C PRO A 225 19.99 -7.27 -15.14
N GLY A 226 19.00 -8.14 -15.32
CA GLY A 226 19.21 -9.58 -15.52
C GLY A 226 19.32 -10.40 -14.24
N ILE A 227 19.28 -9.76 -13.06
CA ILE A 227 19.19 -10.44 -11.77
C ILE A 227 17.73 -10.41 -11.29
N SER A 228 17.22 -11.57 -10.85
CA SER A 228 15.91 -11.71 -10.19
C SER A 228 16.01 -12.22 -8.76
N CYS A 229 17.21 -12.61 -8.31
CA CYS A 229 17.39 -13.24 -7.00
C CYS A 229 17.73 -12.23 -5.90
N GLY A 230 17.11 -12.40 -4.72
CA GLY A 230 17.37 -11.62 -3.52
C GLY A 230 17.16 -12.47 -2.26
N HIS A 231 17.73 -12.03 -1.13
CA HIS A 231 17.49 -12.66 0.17
C HIS A 231 16.10 -12.24 0.69
N PRO A 232 15.23 -13.17 1.14
CA PRO A 232 13.93 -12.80 1.72
C PRO A 232 14.12 -11.99 3.02
N ILE A 233 13.64 -10.74 3.04
CA ILE A 233 13.82 -9.84 4.20
C ILE A 233 12.70 -10.02 5.23
N THR A 234 11.51 -10.41 4.77
CA THR A 234 10.31 -10.59 5.60
C THR A 234 9.49 -11.80 5.13
N LEU A 235 8.54 -12.19 5.96
CA LEU A 235 7.49 -13.14 5.63
C LEU A 235 6.16 -12.37 5.51
N PRO A 236 5.64 -12.20 4.27
CA PRO A 236 4.34 -11.57 4.08
C PRO A 236 3.27 -12.25 4.95
N PRO A 237 2.53 -11.51 5.78
CA PRO A 237 1.61 -12.07 6.76
C PRO A 237 0.35 -12.67 6.10
N GLU A 238 -0.55 -13.21 6.93
CA GLU A 238 -1.89 -13.66 6.51
C GLU A 238 -1.88 -14.79 5.45
N GLY A 239 -0.80 -15.57 5.39
CA GLY A 239 -0.63 -16.63 4.40
C GLY A 239 -0.38 -16.10 2.98
N ALA A 240 0.15 -14.88 2.87
CA ALA A 240 0.58 -14.31 1.60
C ALA A 240 2.00 -14.76 1.20
N ALA A 241 2.85 -15.16 2.15
CA ALA A 241 4.21 -15.62 1.89
C ALA A 241 4.24 -16.78 0.89
N SER A 242 5.20 -16.75 -0.03
CA SER A 242 5.47 -17.84 -0.97
C SER A 242 6.18 -19.01 -0.27
N PRO A 243 6.07 -20.25 -0.79
CA PRO A 243 6.72 -21.41 -0.20
C PRO A 243 8.22 -21.23 0.00
N GLU A 244 8.91 -20.62 -0.97
CA GLU A 244 10.35 -20.37 -0.88
C GLU A 244 10.72 -19.26 0.10
N GLN A 245 9.86 -18.24 0.30
CA GLN A 245 10.04 -17.29 1.39
C GLN A 245 9.94 -18.02 2.73
N GLU A 246 8.91 -18.84 2.95
CA GLU A 246 8.74 -19.59 4.20
C GLU A 246 9.89 -20.58 4.47
N LEU A 247 10.31 -21.31 3.45
CA LEU A 247 11.34 -22.35 3.57
C LEU A 247 12.74 -21.76 3.80
N LEU A 248 13.04 -20.57 3.26
CA LEU A 248 14.40 -20.03 3.21
C LEU A 248 14.58 -18.75 4.03
N PHE A 249 13.55 -18.27 4.74
CA PHE A 249 13.63 -17.05 5.55
C PHE A 249 14.76 -17.05 6.58
N ASP A 250 14.96 -18.18 7.29
CA ASP A 250 15.98 -18.28 8.32
C ASP A 250 17.41 -18.52 7.76
N ASP A 251 17.54 -18.83 6.46
CA ASP A 251 18.82 -19.03 5.81
C ASP A 251 19.37 -17.72 5.24
N LYS A 252 20.25 -17.08 6.01
CA LYS A 252 20.91 -15.81 5.67
C LYS A 252 21.72 -15.82 4.37
N ASN A 253 22.04 -16.99 3.82
CA ASN A 253 22.77 -17.13 2.56
C ASN A 253 21.86 -17.55 1.40
N ALA A 254 20.62 -17.94 1.68
CA ALA A 254 19.67 -18.32 0.66
C ALA A 254 19.18 -17.08 -0.11
N THR A 255 18.95 -17.28 -1.40
CA THR A 255 18.31 -16.31 -2.27
C THR A 255 17.15 -16.98 -2.98
N ILE A 256 16.10 -16.21 -3.24
CA ILE A 256 14.90 -16.62 -3.95
C ILE A 256 14.70 -15.70 -5.14
N ASP A 257 13.94 -16.14 -6.15
CA ASP A 257 13.45 -15.24 -7.19
C ASP A 257 12.39 -14.30 -6.57
N VAL A 258 12.79 -13.07 -6.28
CA VAL A 258 11.94 -12.11 -5.56
C VAL A 258 10.82 -11.56 -6.44
N PHE A 259 10.97 -11.59 -7.77
CA PHE A 259 9.89 -11.21 -8.67
C PHE A 259 8.82 -12.31 -8.73
N ALA A 260 9.22 -13.58 -8.77
CA ALA A 260 8.28 -14.69 -8.68
C ALA A 260 7.58 -14.75 -7.31
N ALA A 261 8.28 -14.40 -6.23
CA ALA A 261 7.69 -14.28 -4.89
C ALA A 261 6.63 -13.18 -4.84
N ASP A 262 6.93 -11.98 -5.37
CA ASP A 262 5.96 -10.88 -5.47
C ASP A 262 4.68 -11.28 -6.23
N ILE A 263 4.81 -12.05 -7.32
CA ILE A 263 3.66 -12.55 -8.09
C ILE A 263 2.80 -13.48 -7.24
N TYR A 264 3.43 -14.42 -6.53
CA TYR A 264 2.72 -15.30 -5.61
C TYR A 264 1.99 -14.51 -4.54
N ASN A 265 2.70 -13.58 -3.89
CA ASN A 265 2.17 -12.75 -2.82
C ASN A 265 0.93 -11.96 -3.29
N LEU A 266 1.01 -11.30 -4.45
CA LEU A 266 -0.13 -10.61 -5.05
C LEU A 266 -1.28 -11.57 -5.41
N GLY A 267 -0.98 -12.77 -5.93
CA GLY A 267 -1.97 -13.80 -6.20
C GLY A 267 -2.77 -14.19 -4.95
N LYS A 268 -2.09 -14.41 -3.81
CA LYS A 268 -2.74 -14.68 -2.52
C LYS A 268 -3.60 -13.53 -2.03
N VAL A 269 -3.15 -12.30 -2.25
CA VAL A 269 -3.91 -11.08 -1.93
C VAL A 269 -5.20 -10.99 -2.75
N LEU A 270 -5.15 -11.29 -4.05
CA LEU A 270 -6.33 -11.32 -4.92
C LEU A 270 -7.27 -12.50 -4.61
N GLU A 271 -6.74 -13.68 -4.23
CA GLU A 271 -7.56 -14.77 -3.69
C GLU A 271 -8.32 -14.35 -2.43
N LYS A 272 -7.67 -13.59 -1.53
CA LYS A 272 -8.29 -13.07 -0.30
C LYS A 272 -9.43 -12.10 -0.62
N GLU A 273 -9.24 -11.18 -1.57
CA GLU A 273 -10.30 -10.30 -2.07
C GLU A 273 -11.49 -11.11 -2.59
N LEU A 274 -11.23 -12.10 -3.45
CA LEU A 274 -12.28 -12.92 -4.05
C LEU A 274 -13.09 -13.67 -2.99
N ARG A 275 -12.41 -14.26 -1.99
CA ARG A 275 -13.05 -14.90 -0.83
C ARG A 275 -13.88 -13.91 -0.02
N GLN A 276 -13.41 -12.68 0.15
CA GLN A 276 -14.16 -11.63 0.86
C GLN A 276 -15.42 -11.25 0.09
N ALA A 277 -15.33 -11.09 -1.23
CA ALA A 277 -16.48 -10.80 -2.07
C ALA A 277 -17.55 -11.91 -2.02
N PHE A 278 -17.16 -13.19 -2.04
CA PHE A 278 -18.10 -14.29 -1.84
C PHE A 278 -18.84 -14.22 -0.49
N LYS A 279 -18.17 -13.78 0.59
CA LYS A 279 -18.82 -13.59 1.89
C LYS A 279 -19.79 -12.41 1.90
N ASP A 280 -19.45 -11.33 1.21
CA ASP A 280 -20.23 -10.08 1.23
C ASP A 280 -21.52 -10.20 0.41
N TYR A 281 -21.46 -10.86 -0.75
CA TYR A 281 -22.54 -10.94 -1.75
C TYR A 281 -23.22 -12.33 -1.84
N GLY A 282 -22.55 -13.40 -1.40
CA GLY A 282 -23.01 -14.78 -1.55
C GLY A 282 -22.82 -15.35 -2.96
N GLU A 283 -22.72 -16.67 -3.07
CA GLU A 283 -22.43 -17.40 -4.33
C GLU A 283 -23.47 -17.13 -5.45
N ASN A 284 -24.74 -16.89 -5.09
CA ASN A 284 -25.80 -16.64 -6.07
C ASN A 284 -25.65 -15.30 -6.81
N HIS A 285 -24.91 -14.33 -6.24
CA HIS A 285 -24.66 -13.03 -6.88
C HIS A 285 -23.33 -13.00 -7.65
N MET A 286 -22.44 -13.95 -7.37
CA MET A 286 -21.14 -14.06 -8.02
C MET A 286 -20.90 -15.52 -8.39
N PRO A 287 -21.18 -15.95 -9.64
CA PRO A 287 -20.79 -17.28 -10.07
C PRO A 287 -19.26 -17.43 -9.99
N GLU A 288 -18.81 -18.66 -9.76
CA GLU A 288 -17.38 -18.97 -9.67
C GLU A 288 -16.64 -18.54 -10.95
N PRO A 289 -15.64 -17.64 -10.87
CA PRO A 289 -15.00 -17.10 -12.06
C PRO A 289 -13.85 -18.01 -12.51
N LEU A 290 -14.18 -19.14 -13.16
CA LEU A 290 -13.23 -20.21 -13.51
C LEU A 290 -11.94 -19.72 -14.18
N GLU A 291 -12.04 -18.82 -15.14
CA GLU A 291 -10.86 -18.28 -15.85
C GLU A 291 -10.01 -17.38 -14.95
N TYR A 292 -10.64 -16.56 -14.10
CA TYR A 292 -9.93 -15.75 -13.12
C TYR A 292 -9.25 -16.62 -12.05
N ASN A 293 -9.95 -17.65 -11.56
CA ASN A 293 -9.38 -18.63 -10.62
C ASN A 293 -8.17 -19.34 -11.22
N LYS A 294 -8.19 -19.66 -12.52
CA LYS A 294 -7.02 -20.21 -13.20
C LYS A 294 -5.84 -19.22 -13.18
N ILE A 295 -6.07 -17.94 -13.47
CA ILE A 295 -5.00 -16.92 -13.40
C ILE A 295 -4.42 -16.84 -11.98
N LEU A 296 -5.28 -16.81 -10.96
CA LEU A 296 -4.83 -16.81 -9.57
C LEU A 296 -4.01 -18.07 -9.23
N SER A 297 -4.47 -19.24 -9.67
CA SER A 297 -3.77 -20.51 -9.48
C SER A 297 -2.41 -20.52 -10.20
N ASP A 298 -2.31 -19.94 -11.39
CA ASP A 298 -1.05 -19.85 -12.13
C ASP A 298 -0.07 -18.92 -11.37
N MET A 299 -0.55 -17.77 -10.87
CA MET A 299 0.24 -16.85 -10.02
C MET A 299 0.71 -17.49 -8.71
N THR A 300 -0.11 -18.34 -8.10
CA THR A 300 0.15 -18.99 -6.80
C THR A 300 0.73 -20.39 -6.92
N SER A 301 1.35 -20.71 -8.06
CA SER A 301 2.05 -21.98 -8.27
C SER A 301 3.15 -22.20 -7.21
N GLU A 302 3.22 -23.42 -6.68
CA GLU A 302 4.22 -23.82 -5.67
C GLU A 302 5.65 -23.60 -6.18
N GLN A 303 5.92 -23.98 -7.43
CA GLN A 303 7.23 -23.78 -8.05
C GLN A 303 7.35 -22.33 -8.60
N PRO A 304 8.37 -21.56 -8.18
CA PRO A 304 8.53 -20.17 -8.64
C PRO A 304 8.67 -20.05 -10.16
N SER A 305 9.31 -21.00 -10.83
CA SER A 305 9.51 -20.97 -12.29
C SER A 305 8.24 -21.18 -13.10
N ASP A 306 7.19 -21.73 -12.48
CA ASP A 306 5.91 -22.00 -13.16
C ASP A 306 4.97 -20.79 -13.07
N ARG A 307 5.32 -19.78 -12.27
CA ARG A 307 4.54 -18.55 -12.11
C ARG A 307 4.73 -17.65 -13.34
N PRO A 308 3.65 -17.05 -13.86
CA PRO A 308 3.75 -16.05 -14.91
C PRO A 308 4.47 -14.79 -14.41
N SER A 309 5.19 -14.12 -15.28
CA SER A 309 5.67 -12.76 -15.04
C SER A 309 4.51 -11.77 -14.91
N ALA A 310 4.74 -10.61 -14.29
CA ALA A 310 3.73 -9.56 -14.19
C ALA A 310 3.17 -9.16 -15.58
N SER A 311 4.03 -9.11 -16.60
CA SER A 311 3.63 -8.82 -17.98
C SER A 311 2.67 -9.85 -18.56
N GLU A 312 2.90 -11.14 -18.28
CA GLU A 312 2.03 -12.23 -18.72
C GLU A 312 0.67 -12.16 -17.99
N VAL A 313 0.67 -11.89 -16.68
CA VAL A 313 -0.57 -11.73 -15.90
C VAL A 313 -1.40 -10.55 -16.43
N VAL A 314 -0.78 -9.40 -16.76
CA VAL A 314 -1.49 -8.27 -17.40
C VAL A 314 -2.16 -8.73 -18.69
N GLN A 315 -1.46 -9.49 -19.54
CA GLN A 315 -2.04 -9.97 -20.79
C GLN A 315 -3.20 -10.96 -20.55
N MET A 316 -3.06 -11.86 -19.58
CA MET A 316 -4.13 -12.80 -19.20
C MET A 316 -5.38 -12.06 -18.72
N LEU A 317 -5.23 -11.05 -17.86
CA LEU A 317 -6.34 -10.23 -17.35
C LEU A 317 -7.00 -9.38 -18.44
N ARG A 318 -6.22 -8.79 -19.36
CA ARG A 318 -6.77 -8.04 -20.50
C ARG A 318 -7.56 -8.93 -21.46
N ASN A 319 -7.08 -10.15 -21.70
CA ASN A 319 -7.81 -11.14 -22.51
C ASN A 319 -9.15 -11.51 -21.84
N LEU A 320 -9.13 -11.75 -20.53
CA LEU A 320 -10.33 -12.03 -19.75
C LEU A 320 -11.33 -10.86 -19.80
N SER A 321 -10.85 -9.62 -19.66
CA SER A 321 -11.69 -8.43 -19.78
C SER A 321 -12.35 -8.31 -21.16
N GLY A 322 -11.63 -8.68 -22.23
CA GLY A 322 -12.15 -8.65 -23.60
C GLY A 322 -13.28 -9.66 -23.83
N CYS A 323 -13.23 -10.83 -23.19
CA CYS A 323 -14.27 -11.86 -23.26
C CYS A 323 -15.55 -11.48 -22.49
N THR A 324 -15.49 -10.56 -21.52
CA THR A 324 -16.63 -10.18 -20.68
C THR A 324 -17.54 -9.07 -21.25
N VAL A 325 -17.24 -8.56 -22.45
CA VAL A 325 -17.97 -7.43 -23.10
C VAL A 325 -18.87 -7.90 -24.27
N GLU A 326 -18.93 -9.21 -24.56
CA GLU A 326 -19.89 -9.81 -25.52
C GLU A 326 -21.12 -10.40 -24.82
#